data_AF-U4T3T8-F1
#
_entry.id   AF-U4T3T8-F1
#
_cell.length_a   1.000
_cell.length_b   1.000
_cell.length_c   1.000
_cell.angle_alpha   90.00
_cell.angle_beta   90.00
_cell.angle_gamma   90.00
#
_symmetry.space_group_name_H-M   'P 1'
#
loop_
_entity.id
_entity.type
_entity.pdbx_description
1 polymer ?
#
loop_
_entity_poly.entity_id
_entity_poly.type
_entity_poly.pdbx_seq_one_letter_code
_entity_poly.pdbx_strand_id
1 'polypeptide(L)'
;MFNPDPSSKSVSTKLPKAVIMMIEKNNLVMAIKTLAADENISMDEAKLRIDAYETKLKVEQQQKLNTIASKQGISNHAISFDREQESDDDLDPLIKNRIKTTKQSRGFKSLQEGVDSQLNNLGYKKPLLPYWLKRLFVIAIVMLGLFWILWRVFG
;
A
#
# COMPACT_ATOMS: atom_id res chain seq x y z
N MET A 1 -19.09 -43.77 25.86
CA MET A 1 -18.50 -43.66 24.51
C MET A 1 -18.93 -42.31 23.97
N PHE A 2 -17.98 -41.40 23.74
CA PHE A 2 -18.23 -40.01 23.37
C PHE A 2 -18.79 -39.91 21.94
N ASN A 3 -19.89 -39.18 21.76
CA ASN A 3 -20.43 -38.82 20.45
C ASN A 3 -19.46 -37.84 19.76
N PRO A 4 -19.06 -38.07 18.50
CA PRO A 4 -18.39 -37.05 17.71
C PRO A 4 -19.42 -36.03 17.19
N ASP A 5 -19.29 -34.77 17.59
CA ASP A 5 -20.08 -33.66 17.05
C ASP A 5 -19.80 -33.46 15.55
N PRO A 6 -20.81 -33.25 14.69
CA PRO A 6 -20.66 -33.08 13.24
C PRO A 6 -20.19 -31.66 12.83
N SER A 7 -19.41 -30.96 13.66
CA SER A 7 -19.03 -29.55 13.45
C SER A 7 -17.54 -29.34 13.10
N SER A 8 -16.85 -30.33 12.54
CA SER A 8 -15.48 -30.12 12.02
C SER A 8 -15.51 -29.40 10.67
N LYS A 9 -15.87 -28.11 10.67
CA LYS A 9 -15.60 -27.23 9.53
C LYS A 9 -14.10 -27.24 9.29
N SER A 10 -13.68 -27.67 8.09
CA SER A 10 -12.29 -27.63 7.66
C SER A 10 -11.78 -26.21 7.78
N VAL A 11 -10.92 -25.96 8.78
CA VAL A 11 -10.29 -24.66 8.95
C VAL A 11 -9.42 -24.42 7.72
N SER A 12 -9.81 -23.47 6.88
CA SER A 12 -9.02 -23.13 5.70
C SER A 12 -7.66 -22.61 6.14
N THR A 13 -6.58 -23.25 5.68
CA THR A 13 -5.19 -22.84 5.95
C THR A 13 -4.82 -21.46 5.37
N LYS A 14 -5.73 -20.83 4.62
CA LYS A 14 -5.55 -19.50 4.05
C LYS A 14 -6.45 -18.50 4.77
N LEU A 15 -5.84 -17.40 5.22
CA LEU A 15 -6.56 -16.27 5.81
C LEU A 15 -7.60 -15.69 4.83
N PRO A 16 -8.78 -15.29 5.30
CA PRO A 16 -9.76 -14.59 4.48
C PRO A 16 -9.18 -13.31 3.89
N LYS A 17 -9.56 -12.96 2.65
CA LYS A 17 -9.08 -11.74 1.98
C LYS A 17 -9.33 -10.46 2.79
N ALA A 18 -10.45 -10.40 3.51
CA ALA A 18 -10.77 -9.27 4.37
C ALA A 18 -9.74 -9.11 5.50
N VAL A 19 -9.37 -10.21 6.16
CA VAL A 19 -8.36 -10.25 7.23
C VAL A 19 -6.98 -9.90 6.67
N ILE A 20 -6.62 -10.41 5.49
CA ILE A 20 -5.37 -10.05 4.79
C ILE A 20 -5.28 -8.53 4.57
N MET A 21 -6.33 -7.92 4.01
CA MET A 21 -6.36 -6.47 3.79
C MET A 21 -6.27 -5.68 5.10
N MET A 22 -6.78 -6.21 6.22
CA MET A 22 -6.63 -5.58 7.53
C MET A 22 -5.19 -5.66 8.05
N ILE A 23 -4.51 -6.78 7.85
CA ILE A 23 -3.10 -6.95 8.21
C ILE A 23 -2.22 -6.00 7.39
N GLU A 24 -2.42 -5.94 6.08
CA GLU A 24 -1.70 -5.02 5.19
C GLU A 24 -1.89 -3.54 5.56
N LYS A 25 -3.06 -3.18 6.11
CA LYS A 25 -3.39 -1.84 6.58
C LYS A 25 -2.95 -1.57 8.03
N ASN A 26 -2.13 -2.44 8.60
CA ASN A 26 -1.66 -2.36 9.99
C ASN A 26 -2.80 -2.35 11.03
N ASN A 27 -3.93 -3.00 10.72
CA ASN A 27 -5.08 -3.13 11.60
C ASN A 27 -5.14 -4.55 12.21
N LEU A 28 -4.06 -4.95 12.88
CA LEU A 28 -3.85 -6.31 13.39
C LEU A 28 -4.89 -6.70 14.43
N VAL A 29 -5.25 -5.80 15.36
CA VAL A 29 -6.23 -6.10 16.43
C VAL A 29 -7.61 -6.42 15.85
N MET A 30 -8.06 -5.66 14.84
CA MET A 30 -9.31 -5.96 14.16
C MET A 30 -9.21 -7.24 13.33
N ALA A 31 -8.07 -7.47 12.66
CA ALA A 31 -7.83 -8.70 11.93
C ALA A 31 -7.96 -9.94 12.84
N ILE A 32 -7.38 -9.90 14.05
CA ILE A 32 -7.48 -10.98 15.03
C ILE A 32 -8.93 -11.15 15.49
N LYS A 33 -9.61 -10.05 15.86
CA LYS A 33 -11.01 -10.10 16.30
C LYS A 33 -11.93 -10.65 15.22
N THR A 34 -11.78 -10.20 13.98
CA THR A 34 -12.57 -10.64 12.83
C THR A 34 -12.27 -12.09 12.49
N LEU A 35 -11.00 -12.51 12.48
CA LEU A 35 -10.63 -13.91 12.21
C LEU A 35 -11.17 -14.86 13.30
N ALA A 36 -11.06 -14.47 14.57
CA ALA A 36 -11.60 -15.23 15.69
C ALA A 36 -13.13 -15.35 15.61
N ALA A 37 -13.83 -14.27 15.26
CA ALA A 37 -15.28 -14.26 15.12
C ALA A 37 -15.77 -15.07 13.90
N ASP A 38 -15.12 -14.89 12.75
CA ASP A 38 -15.52 -15.52 11.49
C ASP A 38 -15.25 -17.04 11.50
N GLU A 39 -14.11 -17.46 12.04
CA GLU A 39 -13.72 -18.87 12.08
C GLU A 39 -14.11 -19.57 13.39
N ASN A 40 -14.71 -18.85 14.34
CA ASN A 40 -15.05 -19.35 15.68
C ASN A 40 -13.86 -20.01 16.40
N ILE A 41 -12.66 -19.44 16.21
CA ILE A 41 -11.42 -19.90 16.85
C ILE A 41 -11.06 -19.01 18.04
N SER A 42 -10.19 -19.50 18.92
CA SER A 42 -9.73 -18.70 20.05
C SER A 42 -8.93 -17.47 19.57
N MET A 43 -8.95 -16.41 20.37
CA MET A 43 -8.21 -15.18 20.08
C MET A 43 -6.70 -15.45 19.94
N ASP A 44 -6.18 -16.37 20.75
CA ASP A 44 -4.77 -16.77 20.74
C ASP A 44 -4.41 -17.56 19.48
N GLU A 45 -5.29 -18.44 19.01
CA GLU A 45 -5.10 -19.17 17.76
C GLU A 45 -5.17 -18.24 16.54
N ALA A 46 -6.11 -17.27 16.54
CA ALA A 46 -6.20 -16.24 15.52
C ALA A 46 -4.92 -15.38 15.46
N LYS A 47 -4.36 -15.03 16.63
CA LYS A 47 -3.10 -14.29 16.74
C LYS A 47 -1.94 -15.05 16.10
N LEU A 48 -1.74 -16.32 16.47
CA LEU A 48 -0.66 -17.14 15.92
C LEU A 48 -0.69 -17.20 14.39
N ARG A 49 -1.89 -17.30 13.81
CA ARG A 49 -2.06 -17.33 12.34
C ARG A 49 -1.75 -16.00 11.68
N ILE A 50 -2.11 -14.89 12.34
CA ILE A 50 -1.84 -13.54 11.84
C ILE A 50 -0.35 -13.23 11.94
N ASP A 51 0.30 -13.57 13.05
CA ASP A 51 1.74 -13.39 13.23
C ASP A 51 2.54 -14.20 12.19
N ALA A 52 2.12 -15.45 11.92
CA ALA A 52 2.71 -16.30 10.89
C ALA A 52 2.52 -15.74 9.46
N TYR A 53 1.48 -14.93 9.23
CA TYR A 53 1.24 -14.28 7.95
C TYR A 53 2.02 -12.97 7.83
N GLU A 54 2.08 -12.18 8.90
CA GLU A 54 2.86 -10.94 8.95
C GLU A 54 4.35 -11.19 8.70
N THR A 55 4.90 -12.23 9.33
CA THR A 55 6.30 -12.65 9.12
C THR A 55 6.56 -13.03 7.66
N LYS A 56 5.65 -13.78 7.02
CA LYS A 56 5.73 -14.10 5.58
C LYS A 56 5.66 -12.85 4.71
N LEU A 57 4.76 -11.92 5.02
CA LEU A 57 4.60 -10.67 4.30
C LEU A 57 5.88 -9.83 4.38
N LYS A 58 6.47 -9.70 5.58
CA LYS A 58 7.74 -9.00 5.82
C LYS A 58 8.89 -9.65 5.05
N VAL A 59 9.00 -10.98 5.08
CA VAL A 59 10.02 -11.71 4.31
C VAL A 59 9.84 -11.49 2.81
N GLU A 60 8.62 -11.55 2.29
CA GLU A 60 8.34 -11.32 0.87
C GLU A 60 8.67 -9.88 0.44
N GLN A 61 8.34 -8.90 1.28
CA GLN A 61 8.71 -7.50 1.08
C GLN A 61 10.24 -7.34 1.06
N GLN A 62 10.93 -7.94 2.03
CA GLN A 62 12.39 -7.92 2.09
C GLN A 62 13.03 -8.57 0.86
N GLN A 63 12.50 -9.70 0.40
CA GLN A 63 12.96 -10.37 -0.81
C GLN A 63 12.77 -9.47 -2.03
N LYS A 64 11.62 -8.82 -2.19
CA LYS A 64 11.38 -7.86 -3.27
C LYS A 64 12.39 -6.72 -3.23
N LEU A 65 12.63 -6.13 -2.06
CA LEU A 65 13.61 -5.06 -1.91
C LEU A 65 15.03 -5.53 -2.25
N ASN A 66 15.44 -6.73 -1.80
CA ASN A 66 16.74 -7.32 -2.14
C ASN A 66 16.87 -7.62 -3.64
N THR A 67 15.80 -8.08 -4.31
CA THR A 67 15.81 -8.30 -5.76
C THR A 67 15.88 -7.00 -6.56
N ILE A 68 15.33 -5.91 -6.05
CA ILE A 68 15.44 -4.59 -6.67
C ILE A 68 16.84 -4.01 -6.44
N ALA A 69 17.38 -4.14 -5.23
CA ALA A 69 18.71 -3.69 -4.86
C ALA A 69 19.81 -4.39 -5.66
N SER A 70 19.74 -5.72 -5.77
CA SER A 70 20.65 -6.51 -6.61
C SER A 70 20.56 -6.11 -8.10
N LYS A 71 19.37 -5.81 -8.62
CA LYS A 71 19.20 -5.28 -9.98
C LYS A 71 19.75 -3.86 -10.16
N GLN A 72 19.82 -3.07 -9.10
CA GLN A 72 20.30 -1.68 -9.11
C GLN A 72 21.76 -1.53 -8.61
N GLY A 73 22.45 -2.63 -8.30
CA GLY A 73 23.82 -2.60 -7.78
C GLY A 73 23.96 -2.04 -6.36
N ILE A 74 22.86 -1.95 -5.61
CA ILE A 74 22.83 -1.45 -4.23
C ILE A 74 23.12 -2.62 -3.29
N SER A 75 24.08 -2.47 -2.38
CA SER A 75 24.47 -3.53 -1.47
C SER A 75 23.35 -3.91 -0.52
N ASN A 76 23.13 -5.23 -0.33
CA ASN A 76 22.08 -5.78 0.54
C ASN A 76 22.20 -5.37 2.02
N HIS A 77 23.34 -4.79 2.42
CA HIS A 77 23.61 -4.30 3.78
C HIS A 77 22.87 -2.98 4.11
N ALA A 78 22.39 -2.23 3.11
CA ALA A 78 21.68 -0.97 3.33
C ALA A 78 20.16 -1.13 3.56
N ILE A 79 19.63 -2.35 3.43
CA ILE A 79 18.18 -2.64 3.39
C ILE A 79 17.80 -3.70 4.42
N SER A 80 18.56 -3.87 5.51
CA SER A 80 18.09 -4.70 6.63
C SER A 80 17.05 -3.91 7.44
N PHE A 81 15.83 -4.44 7.53
CA PHE A 81 14.77 -3.93 8.40
C PHE A 81 14.99 -4.27 9.90
N ASP A 82 16.08 -4.99 10.21
CA ASP A 82 16.41 -5.51 11.54
C ASP A 82 17.54 -4.71 12.22
N ARG A 83 17.69 -3.41 11.91
CA ARG A 83 18.48 -2.53 12.78
C ARG A 83 17.58 -2.06 13.92
N GLU A 84 17.46 -2.92 14.92
CA GLU A 84 17.19 -2.47 16.27
C GLU A 84 18.20 -1.37 16.61
N GLN A 85 17.65 -0.30 17.17
CA GLN A 85 18.33 0.84 17.74
C GLN A 85 19.50 0.35 18.59
N GLU A 86 20.72 0.76 18.22
CA GLU A 86 21.90 0.57 19.07
C GLU A 86 21.51 1.02 20.49
N SER A 87 21.72 0.11 21.44
CA SER A 87 21.64 0.37 22.86
C SER A 87 22.47 1.62 23.17
N ASP A 88 21.77 2.71 23.48
CA ASP A 88 22.28 3.90 24.15
C ASP A 88 22.78 3.47 25.55
N ASP A 89 24.00 2.95 25.62
CA ASP A 89 24.86 3.09 26.79
C ASP A 89 26.03 3.97 26.37
N ASP A 90 25.77 5.26 26.24
CA ASP A 90 26.66 6.28 26.80
C ASP A 90 25.95 7.65 26.78
N LEU A 91 25.93 8.25 27.97
CA LEU A 91 25.25 9.48 28.33
C LEU A 91 25.76 10.69 27.54
N ASP A 92 24.86 11.42 26.86
CA ASP A 92 24.98 12.89 26.79
C ASP A 92 23.64 13.56 26.41
N PRO A 93 23.28 14.70 27.04
CA PRO A 93 21.94 15.28 26.92
C PRO A 93 21.72 16.00 25.58
N LEU A 94 20.59 15.67 24.97
CA LEU A 94 20.07 16.14 23.69
C LEU A 94 20.05 17.68 23.56
N ILE A 95 21.05 18.25 22.87
CA ILE A 95 20.97 19.63 22.35
C ILE A 95 20.00 19.65 21.15
N LYS A 96 18.77 20.04 21.47
CA LYS A 96 17.67 20.33 20.55
C LYS A 96 18.00 21.56 19.70
N ASN A 97 18.70 21.41 18.57
CA ASN A 97 18.69 22.34 17.43
C ASN A 97 19.48 21.80 16.21
N ARG A 98 18.80 21.12 15.28
CA ARG A 98 19.29 21.03 13.89
C ARG A 98 18.15 20.79 12.90
N ILE A 99 17.47 21.87 12.51
CA ILE A 99 16.78 21.93 11.23
C ILE A 99 17.86 21.80 10.16
N LYS A 100 18.09 20.59 9.65
CA LYS A 100 18.97 20.34 8.51
C LYS A 100 18.09 20.22 7.27
N THR A 101 17.99 21.31 6.52
CA THR A 101 17.49 21.31 5.15
C THR A 101 18.39 20.37 4.32
N THR A 102 17.92 19.17 4.02
CA THR A 102 18.62 18.24 3.13
C THR A 102 17.93 18.21 1.77
N LYS A 103 18.72 18.24 0.70
CA LYS A 103 18.32 18.34 -0.72
C LYS A 103 17.23 17.31 -1.11
N GLN A 104 15.96 17.69 -1.02
CA GLN A 104 14.81 16.86 -1.43
C GLN A 104 14.60 16.80 -2.97
N SER A 105 15.42 17.49 -3.78
CA SER A 105 15.14 17.67 -5.22
C SER A 105 15.81 16.69 -6.18
N ARG A 106 16.81 15.89 -5.76
CA ARG A 106 17.57 15.03 -6.70
C ARG A 106 17.02 13.61 -6.81
N GLY A 107 16.69 12.96 -5.69
CA GLY A 107 16.23 11.56 -5.70
C GLY A 107 14.82 11.38 -6.29
N PHE A 108 13.88 12.26 -5.96
CA PHE A 108 12.52 12.18 -6.55
C PHE A 108 12.52 12.48 -8.05
N LYS A 109 13.37 13.40 -8.50
CA LYS A 109 13.45 13.80 -9.91
C LYS A 109 14.06 12.71 -10.78
N SER A 110 15.08 11.99 -10.28
CA SER A 110 15.66 10.85 -10.98
C SER A 110 14.70 9.65 -11.06
N LEU A 111 13.87 9.45 -10.03
CA LEU A 111 12.81 8.44 -10.07
C LEU A 111 11.72 8.80 -11.08
N GLN A 112 11.36 10.08 -11.19
CA GLN A 112 10.38 10.58 -12.14
C GLN A 112 10.88 10.47 -13.60
N GLU A 113 12.14 10.80 -13.87
CA GLU A 113 12.76 10.67 -15.20
C GLU A 113 12.88 9.21 -15.66
N GLY A 114 13.18 8.27 -14.75
CA GLY A 114 13.26 6.84 -15.08
C GLY A 114 11.89 6.25 -15.47
N VAL A 115 10.83 6.65 -14.77
CA VAL A 115 9.44 6.26 -15.07
C VAL A 115 9.00 6.85 -16.41
N ASP A 116 9.26 8.13 -16.66
CA ASP A 116 8.93 8.80 -17.93
C ASP A 116 9.67 8.17 -19.12
N SER A 117 10.94 7.79 -18.94
CA SER A 117 11.74 7.10 -19.96
C SER A 117 11.17 5.73 -20.32
N GLN A 118 10.76 4.94 -19.32
CA GLN A 118 10.12 3.63 -19.56
C GLN A 118 8.75 3.78 -20.24
N LEU A 119 7.95 4.77 -19.86
CA LEU A 119 6.67 5.06 -20.52
C LEU A 119 6.84 5.41 -22.01
N ASN A 120 7.91 6.11 -22.35
CA ASN A 120 8.21 6.50 -23.73
C ASN A 120 8.73 5.31 -24.57
N ASN A 121 9.51 4.42 -23.96
CA ASN A 121 10.06 3.21 -24.61
C ASN A 121 8.99 2.14 -24.87
N LEU A 122 7.95 2.07 -24.03
CA LEU A 122 6.77 1.20 -24.23
C LEU A 122 5.79 1.72 -25.30
N GLY A 123 6.13 2.77 -26.05
CA GLY A 123 5.30 3.26 -27.14
C GLY A 123 3.96 3.83 -26.66
N TYR A 124 3.89 4.29 -25.41
CA TYR A 124 2.68 4.93 -24.88
C TYR A 124 2.52 6.29 -25.56
N LYS A 125 1.87 6.30 -26.73
CA LYS A 125 1.34 7.52 -27.34
C LYS A 125 0.40 8.13 -26.31
N LYS A 126 0.88 9.19 -25.64
CA LYS A 126 0.02 10.04 -24.80
C LYS A 126 -1.26 10.27 -25.60
N PRO A 127 -2.44 9.87 -25.09
CA PRO A 127 -3.67 10.19 -25.79
C PRO A 127 -3.69 11.70 -25.87
N LEU A 128 -3.50 12.24 -27.08
CA LEU A 128 -3.39 13.69 -27.32
C LEU A 128 -4.59 14.44 -26.73
N LEU A 129 -5.69 13.72 -26.53
CA LEU A 129 -6.88 14.18 -25.84
C LEU A 129 -7.03 13.33 -24.56
N PRO A 130 -6.76 13.89 -23.36
CA PRO A 130 -6.99 13.18 -22.11
C PRO A 130 -8.47 12.79 -22.01
N TYR A 131 -8.75 11.63 -21.42
CA TYR A 131 -10.13 11.13 -21.26
C TYR A 131 -11.06 12.12 -20.55
N TRP A 132 -10.50 13.02 -19.74
CA TRP A 132 -11.24 14.12 -19.09
C TRP A 132 -11.80 15.14 -20.09
N LEU A 133 -11.18 15.32 -21.26
CA LEU A 133 -11.64 16.25 -22.29
C LEU A 133 -12.96 15.80 -22.92
N LYS A 134 -13.20 14.48 -23.05
CA LYS A 134 -14.51 13.96 -23.48
C LYS A 134 -15.63 14.42 -22.55
N ARG A 135 -15.35 14.44 -21.23
CA ARG A 135 -16.30 14.91 -20.23
C ARG A 135 -16.52 16.43 -20.32
N LEU A 136 -15.45 17.20 -20.52
CA LEU A 136 -15.55 18.64 -20.76
C LEU A 136 -16.41 18.97 -21.98
N PHE A 137 -16.31 18.19 -23.06
CA PHE A 137 -17.11 18.41 -24.27
C PHE A 137 -18.61 18.19 -24.01
N VAL A 138 -18.96 17.14 -23.26
CA VAL A 138 -20.35 16.89 -22.85
C VAL A 138 -20.88 18.04 -21.99
N ILE A 139 -20.09 18.50 -21.01
CA ILE A 139 -20.46 19.62 -20.13
C ILE A 139 -20.67 20.90 -20.95
N ALA A 140 -19.79 21.18 -21.91
CA ALA A 140 -19.90 22.35 -22.78
C ALA A 140 -21.19 22.32 -23.60
N ILE A 141 -21.57 21.18 -24.17
CA ILE A 141 -22.82 21.02 -24.92
C ILE A 141 -24.03 21.26 -24.02
N VAL A 142 -24.04 20.72 -22.80
CA VAL A 142 -25.12 20.93 -21.84
C VAL A 142 -25.24 22.40 -21.46
N MET A 143 -24.11 23.07 -21.18
CA MET A 143 -24.09 24.49 -20.84
C MET A 143 -24.59 25.37 -21.99
N LEU A 144 -24.17 25.09 -23.23
CA LEU A 144 -24.67 25.77 -24.43
C LEU A 144 -26.17 25.55 -24.65
N GLY A 145 -26.67 24.32 -24.44
CA GLY A 145 -28.09 24.00 -24.55
C GLY A 145 -28.94 24.76 -23.53
N LEU A 146 -28.53 24.72 -22.25
CA LEU A 146 -29.20 25.46 -21.18
C LEU A 146 -29.16 26.97 -21.44
N PHE A 147 -28.00 27.48 -21.85
CA PHE A 147 -27.83 28.89 -22.19
C PHE A 147 -28.73 29.31 -23.36
N TRP A 148 -28.83 28.48 -24.40
CA TRP A 148 -29.69 28.75 -25.56
C TRP A 148 -31.17 28.76 -25.19
N ILE A 149 -31.61 27.83 -24.35
CA ILE A 149 -32.99 27.77 -23.84
C ILE A 149 -33.30 28.98 -22.97
N LEU A 150 -32.40 29.34 -22.04
CA LEU A 150 -32.56 30.51 -21.19
C LEU A 150 -32.59 31.80 -22.01
N TRP A 151 -31.72 31.94 -23.02
CA TRP A 151 -31.77 33.06 -23.96
C TRP A 151 -33.11 33.12 -24.69
N ARG A 152 -33.61 31.99 -25.20
CA ARG A 152 -34.88 31.95 -25.95
C ARG A 152 -36.10 32.29 -25.12
N VAL A 153 -36.07 32.01 -23.82
CA VAL A 153 -37.17 32.23 -22.88
C VAL A 153 -37.14 33.65 -22.28
N PHE A 154 -35.96 34.18 -21.98
CA PHE A 154 -35.78 35.49 -21.35
C PHE A 154 -35.43 36.62 -22.32
N GLY A 155 -35.12 36.32 -23.57
CA GLY A 155 -34.90 37.30 -24.66
C GLY A 155 -36.02 37.24 -25.68
#